data_AF-A0A2E2JAV6-F1
#
_entry.id   AF-A0A2E2JAV6-F1
#
_cell.length_a   1.000
_cell.length_b   1.000
_cell.length_c   1.000
_cell.angle_alpha   90.00
_cell.angle_beta   90.00
_cell.angle_gamma   90.00
#
_symmetry.space_group_name_H-M   'P 1'
#
loop_
_entity.id
_entity.type
_entity.pdbx_description
1 polymer ?
#
loop_
_entity_poly.entity_id
_entity_poly.type
_entity_poly.pdbx_seq_one_letter_code
_entity_poly.pdbx_strand_id
1 'polypeptide(L)'
;MNAIVLFENTDEIASRLDQLEVNEVALREAVYQGHLQRTRLTLNHPTIYHGLNMWGEIVAALREQLRPLGWTRQEVGSYALTVHEERGLAITVASGDEATGNPSAHPCNRSKKGRNTVEAIEANRQLELFEKLPPDIQDEADGKQTWVLMHHTDTVRGEIRLELSRPSSIGKDGKISEWSERIILGSIPFDDDLVEIYPPSGPDIEIDIRRKA
;
A
#
# COMPACT_ATOMS: atom_id res chain seq x y z
N MET A 1 6.55 20.08 -14.72
CA MET A 1 5.61 19.37 -13.85
C MET A 1 4.76 18.50 -14.74
N ASN A 2 4.84 17.18 -14.59
CA ASN A 2 3.87 16.28 -15.23
C ASN A 2 2.55 16.41 -14.46
N ALA A 3 1.43 16.29 -15.17
CA ALA A 3 0.13 16.23 -14.51
C ALA A 3 0.05 14.95 -13.67
N ILE A 4 -0.47 15.05 -12.45
CA ILE A 4 -0.75 13.90 -11.59
C ILE A 4 -1.90 13.11 -12.24
N VAL A 5 -1.72 11.81 -12.46
CA VAL A 5 -2.81 10.93 -12.89
C VAL A 5 -3.62 10.54 -11.65
N LEU A 6 -4.92 10.79 -11.68
CA LEU A 6 -5.83 10.58 -10.55
C LEU A 6 -6.93 9.60 -10.96
N PHE A 7 -7.08 8.54 -10.16
CA PHE A 7 -8.16 7.56 -10.28
C PHE A 7 -9.07 7.70 -9.05
N GLU A 8 -10.31 8.15 -9.27
CA GLU A 8 -11.31 8.36 -8.22
C GLU A 8 -12.68 7.73 -8.53
N ASN A 9 -12.92 7.34 -9.79
CA ASN A 9 -14.10 6.58 -10.19
C ASN A 9 -13.87 5.08 -9.97
N THR A 10 -14.86 4.38 -9.39
CA THR A 10 -14.83 2.94 -9.11
C THR A 10 -14.36 2.08 -10.29
N ASP A 11 -14.83 2.34 -11.50
CA ASP A 11 -14.46 1.53 -12.68
C ASP A 11 -13.00 1.75 -13.08
N GLU A 12 -12.53 3.00 -13.00
CA GLU A 12 -11.16 3.38 -13.31
C GLU A 12 -10.19 2.85 -12.24
N ILE A 13 -10.59 2.90 -10.97
CA ILE A 13 -9.86 2.32 -9.84
C ILE A 13 -9.72 0.82 -10.04
N ALA A 14 -10.82 0.10 -10.29
CA ALA A 14 -10.80 -1.35 -10.46
C ALA A 14 -9.90 -1.76 -11.63
N SER A 15 -10.03 -1.10 -12.79
CA SER A 15 -9.20 -1.33 -13.97
C SER A 15 -7.73 -1.07 -13.69
N ARG A 16 -7.41 -0.01 -12.95
CA ARG A 16 -6.02 0.33 -12.65
C ARG A 16 -5.39 -0.60 -11.62
N LEU A 17 -6.14 -1.04 -10.61
CA LEU A 17 -5.67 -2.01 -9.63
C LEU A 17 -5.41 -3.38 -10.27
N ASP A 18 -6.26 -3.80 -11.21
CA ASP A 18 -6.07 -5.03 -12.00
C ASP A 18 -4.75 -4.99 -12.80
N GLN A 19 -4.44 -3.86 -13.45
CA GLN A 19 -3.14 -3.65 -14.13
C GLN A 19 -1.94 -3.74 -13.18
N LEU A 20 -2.15 -3.48 -11.89
CA LEU A 20 -1.13 -3.58 -10.85
C LEU A 20 -1.13 -4.95 -10.16
N GLU A 21 -1.90 -5.94 -10.61
CA GLU A 21 -2.01 -7.26 -9.98
C GLU A 21 -2.40 -7.19 -8.49
N VAL A 22 -3.25 -6.22 -8.14
CA VAL A 22 -3.81 -6.06 -6.79
C VAL A 22 -5.32 -5.85 -6.86
N ASN A 23 -6.00 -6.01 -5.74
CA ASN A 23 -7.43 -5.68 -5.64
C ASN A 23 -7.69 -4.80 -4.41
N GLU A 24 -8.72 -3.96 -4.51
CA GLU A 24 -9.06 -2.99 -3.46
C GLU A 24 -9.38 -3.67 -2.13
N VAL A 25 -10.08 -4.82 -2.17
CA VAL A 25 -10.49 -5.57 -0.97
C VAL A 25 -9.26 -5.98 -0.15
N ALA A 26 -8.22 -6.52 -0.79
CA ALA A 26 -6.97 -6.91 -0.14
C ALA A 26 -6.25 -5.72 0.50
N LEU A 27 -6.21 -4.57 -0.19
CA LEU A 27 -5.56 -3.35 0.33
C LEU A 27 -6.33 -2.80 1.54
N ARG A 28 -7.66 -2.77 1.46
CA ARG A 28 -8.54 -2.35 2.55
C ARG A 28 -8.42 -3.27 3.76
N GLU A 29 -8.47 -4.57 3.53
CA GLU A 29 -8.37 -5.58 4.57
C GLU A 29 -7.04 -5.50 5.32
N ALA A 30 -5.93 -5.27 4.60
CA ALA A 30 -4.63 -5.07 5.24
C ALA A 30 -4.63 -3.87 6.20
N VAL A 31 -5.21 -2.75 5.79
CA VAL A 31 -5.32 -1.55 6.65
C VAL A 31 -6.28 -1.78 7.82
N TYR A 32 -7.39 -2.47 7.59
CA TYR A 32 -8.39 -2.81 8.61
C TYR A 32 -7.78 -3.68 9.72
N GLN A 33 -7.05 -4.74 9.37
CA GLN A 33 -6.37 -5.61 10.34
C GLN A 33 -5.38 -4.81 11.20
N GLY A 34 -4.59 -3.93 10.60
CA GLY A 34 -3.71 -3.04 11.36
C GLY A 34 -4.45 -2.11 12.32
N HIS A 35 -5.61 -1.61 11.91
CA HIS A 35 -6.47 -0.79 12.77
C HIS A 35 -7.03 -1.60 13.95
N LEU A 36 -7.55 -2.81 13.72
CA LEU A 36 -8.05 -3.70 14.78
C LEU A 36 -7.01 -4.00 15.85
N GLN A 37 -5.73 -4.13 15.47
CA GLN A 37 -4.67 -4.33 16.44
C GLN A 37 -4.33 -3.03 17.19
N ARG A 38 -4.37 -1.89 16.52
CA ARG A 38 -4.14 -0.59 17.14
C ARG A 38 -5.20 -0.24 18.19
N THR A 39 -6.48 -0.59 17.96
CA THR A 39 -7.57 -0.29 18.89
C THR A 39 -7.50 -1.09 20.20
N ARG A 40 -6.78 -2.21 20.22
CA ARG A 40 -6.51 -3.01 21.42
C ARG A 40 -5.47 -2.36 22.35
N LEU A 41 -4.75 -1.34 21.88
CA LEU A 41 -3.70 -0.69 22.65
C LEU A 41 -4.27 0.35 23.61
N THR A 42 -3.93 0.21 24.89
CA THR A 42 -4.28 1.17 25.95
C THR A 42 -3.28 2.31 26.09
N LEU A 43 -3.65 3.35 26.85
CA LEU A 43 -2.76 4.47 27.24
C LEU A 43 -1.53 4.04 28.07
N ASN A 44 -1.48 2.80 28.57
CA ASN A 44 -0.31 2.28 29.26
C ASN A 44 0.81 1.84 28.31
N HIS A 45 0.53 1.72 27.00
CA HIS A 45 1.57 1.46 26.01
C HIS A 45 2.35 2.74 25.68
N PRO A 46 3.63 2.63 25.28
CA PRO A 46 4.39 3.77 24.80
C PRO A 46 3.74 4.40 23.56
N THR A 47 3.72 5.73 23.47
CA THR A 47 3.08 6.47 22.36
C THR A 47 3.57 6.02 20.98
N ILE A 48 4.87 5.74 20.83
CA ILE A 48 5.46 5.29 19.55
C ILE A 48 4.96 3.89 19.13
N TYR A 49 4.60 3.05 20.11
CA TYR A 49 4.18 1.66 19.87
C TYR A 49 2.88 1.59 19.07
N HIS A 50 1.96 2.54 19.24
CA HIS A 50 0.69 2.55 18.51
C HIS A 50 0.88 2.61 16.98
N GLY A 51 1.82 3.45 16.52
CA GLY A 51 2.13 3.58 15.10
C GLY A 51 2.93 2.39 14.58
N LEU A 52 3.92 1.93 15.34
CA LEU A 52 4.77 0.79 14.96
C LEU A 52 3.97 -0.52 14.87
N ASN A 53 3.10 -0.77 15.85
CA ASN A 53 2.22 -1.94 15.87
C ASN A 53 1.30 -1.93 14.66
N MET A 54 0.55 -0.83 14.45
CA MET A 54 -0.34 -0.71 13.29
C MET A 54 0.43 -0.95 11.98
N TRP A 55 1.57 -0.28 11.79
CA TRP A 55 2.37 -0.44 10.58
C TRP A 55 2.82 -1.88 10.34
N GLY A 56 3.35 -2.56 11.37
CA GLY A 56 3.80 -3.95 11.24
C GLY A 56 2.66 -4.91 10.87
N GLU A 57 1.49 -4.71 11.48
CA GLU A 57 0.29 -5.52 11.21
C GLU A 57 -0.27 -5.28 9.81
N ILE A 58 -0.29 -4.03 9.31
CA ILE A 58 -0.68 -3.76 7.92
C ILE A 58 0.29 -4.43 6.95
N VAL A 59 1.61 -4.36 7.20
CA VAL A 59 2.61 -4.99 6.34
C VAL A 59 2.44 -6.51 6.31
N ALA A 60 2.20 -7.14 7.45
CA ALA A 60 1.96 -8.58 7.53
C ALA A 60 0.69 -8.97 6.77
N ALA A 61 -0.43 -8.33 7.07
CA ALA A 61 -1.71 -8.59 6.42
C ALA A 61 -1.65 -8.35 4.91
N LEU A 62 -1.00 -7.26 4.45
CA LEU A 62 -0.79 -6.99 3.02
C LEU A 62 -0.05 -8.14 2.32
N ARG A 63 1.01 -8.66 2.94
CA ARG A 63 1.79 -9.79 2.39
C ARG A 63 1.00 -11.09 2.38
N GLU A 64 0.08 -11.29 3.31
CA GLU A 64 -0.80 -12.46 3.33
C GLU A 64 -1.87 -12.37 2.25
N GLN A 65 -2.53 -11.22 2.14
CA GLN A 65 -3.59 -10.97 1.16
C GLN A 65 -3.08 -11.03 -0.28
N LEU A 66 -1.87 -10.51 -0.54
CA LEU A 66 -1.33 -10.45 -1.91
C LEU A 66 -0.52 -11.70 -2.31
N ARG A 67 -0.20 -12.61 -1.38
CA ARG A 67 0.59 -13.81 -1.69
C ARG A 67 -0.05 -14.72 -2.75
N PRO A 68 -1.38 -14.97 -2.75
CA PRO A 68 -2.03 -15.74 -3.82
C PRO A 68 -1.92 -15.09 -5.19
N LEU A 69 -1.68 -13.77 -5.25
CA LEU A 69 -1.55 -12.99 -6.48
C LEU A 69 -0.08 -12.86 -6.94
N GLY A 70 0.81 -13.75 -6.47
CA GLY A 70 2.22 -13.77 -6.89
C GLY A 70 3.13 -12.78 -6.16
N TRP A 71 2.63 -12.02 -5.18
CA TRP A 71 3.46 -11.10 -4.41
C TRP A 71 4.26 -11.81 -3.32
N THR A 72 5.48 -11.34 -3.09
CA THR A 72 6.42 -11.91 -2.11
C THR A 72 6.95 -10.87 -1.15
N ARG A 73 7.43 -11.32 0.02
CA ARG A 73 8.07 -10.43 1.00
C ARG A 73 9.48 -10.09 0.55
N GLN A 74 9.86 -8.82 0.67
CA GLN A 74 11.26 -8.40 0.58
C GLN A 74 11.58 -7.41 1.71
N GLU A 75 12.76 -7.53 2.29
CA GLU A 75 13.27 -6.61 3.31
C GLU A 75 14.60 -6.05 2.83
N VAL A 76 14.67 -4.73 2.70
CA VAL A 76 15.92 -4.01 2.39
C VAL A 76 16.25 -3.12 3.58
N GLY A 77 17.07 -3.61 4.50
CA GLY A 77 17.32 -2.94 5.77
C GLY A 77 16.04 -2.83 6.61
N SER A 78 15.57 -1.61 6.88
CA SER A 78 14.29 -1.33 7.56
C SER A 78 13.13 -1.05 6.60
N TYR A 79 13.34 -1.28 5.30
CA TYR A 79 12.36 -1.00 4.26
C TYR A 79 11.58 -2.28 3.90
N ALA A 80 10.41 -2.40 4.53
CA ALA A 80 9.50 -3.50 4.29
C ALA A 80 8.77 -3.31 2.96
N LEU A 81 9.04 -4.22 2.03
CA LEU A 81 8.45 -4.27 0.70
C LEU A 81 7.61 -5.54 0.51
N THR A 82 6.55 -5.40 -0.28
CA THR A 82 5.78 -6.49 -0.86
C THR A 82 5.94 -6.37 -2.38
N VAL A 83 6.41 -7.43 -3.03
CA VAL A 83 7.03 -7.32 -4.37
C VAL A 83 6.45 -8.31 -5.35
N HIS A 84 6.15 -7.84 -6.57
CA HIS A 84 5.79 -8.68 -7.71
C HIS A 84 6.95 -8.68 -8.72
N GLU A 85 7.81 -9.70 -8.66
CA GLU A 85 9.05 -9.73 -9.45
C GLU A 85 8.80 -9.72 -10.96
N GLU A 86 7.84 -10.52 -11.45
CA GLU A 86 7.56 -10.63 -12.89
C GLU A 86 7.01 -9.32 -13.51
N ARG A 87 6.39 -8.47 -12.69
CA ARG A 87 5.79 -7.20 -13.13
C ARG A 87 6.69 -6.00 -12.80
N GLY A 88 7.81 -6.22 -12.13
CA GLY A 88 8.67 -5.14 -11.64
C GLY A 88 7.92 -4.19 -10.69
N LEU A 89 7.04 -4.69 -9.83
CA LEU A 89 6.27 -3.87 -8.89
C LEU A 89 6.70 -4.08 -7.44
N ALA A 90 6.61 -3.02 -6.63
CA ALA A 90 6.80 -3.08 -5.19
C ALA A 90 5.78 -2.19 -4.48
N ILE A 91 5.32 -2.61 -3.30
CA ILE A 91 4.43 -1.84 -2.43
C ILE A 91 5.09 -1.70 -1.06
N THR A 92 5.09 -0.47 -0.53
CA THR A 92 5.41 -0.18 0.87
C THR A 92 4.23 0.49 1.56
N VAL A 93 4.18 0.43 2.89
CA VAL A 93 3.07 1.01 3.69
C VAL A 93 3.54 2.27 4.41
N ALA A 94 2.72 3.31 4.42
CA ALA A 94 2.99 4.53 5.15
C ALA A 94 1.74 5.19 5.73
N SER A 95 1.88 5.79 6.92
CA SER A 95 0.87 6.69 7.45
C SER A 95 0.94 8.04 6.73
N GLY A 96 -0.20 8.51 6.24
CA GLY A 96 -0.37 9.82 5.62
C GLY A 96 -0.97 10.87 6.55
N ASP A 97 -1.05 12.09 6.05
CA ASP A 97 -1.72 13.23 6.67
C ASP A 97 -3.21 13.31 6.26
N GLU A 98 -3.88 14.35 6.72
CA GLU A 98 -5.30 14.62 6.48
C GLU A 98 -5.68 14.79 5.01
N ALA A 99 -4.72 14.93 4.09
CA ALA A 99 -4.97 14.99 2.65
C ALA A 99 -5.04 13.59 1.99
N THR A 100 -4.66 12.53 2.71
CA THR A 100 -4.72 11.14 2.22
C THR A 100 -6.14 10.72 1.87
N GLY A 101 -6.34 10.14 0.69
CA GLY A 101 -7.65 9.72 0.20
C GLY A 101 -8.59 10.89 -0.15
N ASN A 102 -8.09 12.13 -0.17
CA ASN A 102 -8.83 13.28 -0.70
C ASN A 102 -8.32 13.58 -2.13
N PRO A 103 -9.16 13.40 -3.17
CA PRO A 103 -8.75 13.62 -4.56
C PRO A 103 -8.27 15.05 -4.83
N SER A 104 -8.87 16.02 -4.16
CA SER A 104 -8.60 17.46 -4.34
C SER A 104 -7.44 18.00 -3.49
N ALA A 105 -6.77 17.15 -2.70
CA ALA A 105 -5.67 17.54 -1.82
C ALA A 105 -4.34 16.88 -2.23
N HIS A 106 -3.23 17.34 -1.63
CA HIS A 106 -1.90 16.82 -1.87
C HIS A 106 -1.37 16.12 -0.61
N PRO A 107 -1.42 14.78 -0.55
CA PRO A 107 -1.05 14.04 0.65
C PRO A 107 0.45 13.97 0.82
N CYS A 108 0.85 13.93 2.10
CA CYS A 108 2.24 13.77 2.51
C CYS A 108 2.35 12.69 3.59
N ASN A 109 3.50 12.03 3.68
CA ASN A 109 3.76 11.09 4.76
C ASN A 109 4.03 11.81 6.10
N ARG A 110 3.53 11.22 7.19
CA ARG A 110 3.62 11.83 8.52
C ARG A 110 5.07 11.96 9.03
N SER A 111 5.88 10.91 8.84
CA SER A 111 7.25 10.81 9.37
C SER A 111 8.30 10.91 8.27
N LYS A 112 9.45 11.54 8.54
CA LYS A 112 10.59 11.60 7.61
C LYS A 112 10.95 10.20 7.10
N LYS A 113 11.20 10.09 5.80
CA LYS A 113 11.59 8.84 5.14
C LYS A 113 13.09 8.68 5.10
N GLY A 114 13.51 7.42 5.18
CA GLY A 114 14.92 7.04 5.12
C GLY A 114 15.44 6.96 3.69
N ARG A 115 16.75 6.72 3.58
CA ARG A 115 17.48 6.61 2.31
C ARG A 115 16.84 5.64 1.31
N ASN A 116 16.31 4.50 1.77
CA ASN A 116 15.71 3.49 0.88
C ASN A 116 14.44 4.01 0.18
N THR A 117 13.65 4.87 0.84
CA THR A 117 12.51 5.52 0.19
C THR A 117 12.96 6.58 -0.82
N VAL A 118 14.06 7.29 -0.55
CA VAL A 118 14.65 8.23 -1.52
C VAL A 118 15.07 7.49 -2.78
N GLU A 119 15.81 6.38 -2.62
CA GLU A 119 16.29 5.55 -3.73
C GLU A 119 15.12 4.96 -4.54
N ALA A 120 14.05 4.50 -3.89
CA ALA A 120 12.84 4.03 -4.56
C ALA A 120 12.13 5.14 -5.38
N ILE A 121 12.11 6.38 -4.88
CA ILE A 121 11.53 7.52 -5.58
C ILE A 121 12.39 7.92 -6.80
N GLU A 122 13.72 7.90 -6.67
CA GLU A 122 14.60 8.15 -7.82
C GLU A 122 14.47 7.05 -8.88
N ALA A 123 14.33 5.78 -8.47
CA ALA A 123 14.05 4.69 -9.39
C ALA A 123 12.71 4.88 -10.12
N ASN A 124 11.63 5.27 -9.41
CA ASN A 124 10.35 5.59 -10.03
C ASN A 124 10.48 6.70 -11.10
N ARG A 125 11.24 7.76 -10.81
CA ARG A 125 11.46 8.85 -11.79
C ARG A 125 12.18 8.35 -13.03
N GLN A 126 13.19 7.50 -12.86
CA GLN A 126 13.90 6.91 -14.00
C GLN A 126 12.95 6.08 -14.85
N LEU A 127 12.15 5.19 -14.24
CA LEU A 127 11.17 4.37 -14.93
C LEU A 127 10.11 5.21 -15.66
N GLU A 128 9.62 6.30 -15.06
CA GLU A 128 8.67 7.22 -15.71
C GLU A 128 9.26 7.90 -16.97
N LEU A 129 10.59 8.11 -17.01
CA LEU A 129 11.25 8.62 -18.21
C LEU A 129 11.29 7.56 -19.32
N PHE A 130 11.52 6.29 -18.97
CA PHE A 130 11.48 5.17 -19.92
C PHE A 130 10.07 4.90 -20.46
N GLU A 131 9.03 5.01 -19.63
CA GLU A 131 7.61 4.87 -20.06
C GLU A 131 7.24 5.83 -21.22
N LYS A 132 7.97 6.93 -21.38
CA LYS A 132 7.76 7.93 -22.45
C LYS A 132 8.57 7.67 -23.72
N LEU A 133 9.49 6.71 -23.68
CA LEU A 133 10.29 6.31 -24.84
C LEU A 133 9.54 5.28 -25.68
N PRO A 134 9.91 5.09 -26.97
CA PRO A 134 9.36 4.03 -27.80
C PRO A 134 9.54 2.64 -27.15
N PRO A 135 8.61 1.69 -27.42
CA PRO A 135 8.61 0.35 -26.79
C PRO A 135 9.98 -0.35 -26.84
N ASP A 136 10.69 -0.19 -27.96
CA ASP A 136 11.99 -0.78 -28.24
C ASP A 136 13.10 -0.40 -27.22
N ILE A 137 12.89 0.67 -26.44
CA ILE A 137 13.82 1.17 -25.41
C ILE A 137 13.25 0.94 -23.99
N GLN A 138 11.96 0.62 -23.86
CA GLN A 138 11.30 0.40 -22.56
C GLN A 138 11.82 -0.87 -21.88
N ASP A 139 12.19 -1.90 -22.66
CA ASP A 139 12.72 -3.16 -22.16
C ASP A 139 14.12 -3.03 -21.50
N GLU A 140 14.79 -1.89 -21.66
CA GLU A 140 16.09 -1.61 -21.01
C GLU A 140 15.94 -1.02 -19.60
N ALA A 141 14.71 -0.75 -19.15
CA ALA A 141 14.45 -0.16 -17.85
C ALA A 141 14.62 -1.19 -16.72
N ASP A 142 15.74 -1.11 -15.98
CA ASP A 142 15.97 -1.91 -14.78
C ASP A 142 15.39 -1.24 -13.53
N GLY A 143 14.78 -2.02 -12.64
CA GLY A 143 14.21 -1.54 -11.39
C GLY A 143 12.77 -1.97 -11.13
N LYS A 144 12.19 -1.48 -10.03
CA LYS A 144 10.80 -1.76 -9.64
C LYS A 144 10.03 -0.47 -9.44
N GLN A 145 8.83 -0.39 -10.00
CA GLN A 145 7.90 0.67 -9.67
C GLN A 145 7.40 0.49 -8.24
N THR A 146 7.80 1.40 -7.37
CA THR A 146 7.45 1.35 -5.95
C THR A 146 6.24 2.22 -5.67
N TRP A 147 5.19 1.60 -5.19
CA TRP A 147 3.92 2.19 -4.77
C TRP A 147 3.86 2.30 -3.26
N VAL A 148 3.11 3.28 -2.77
CA VAL A 148 2.90 3.51 -1.35
C VAL A 148 1.43 3.33 -1.02
N LEU A 149 1.09 2.30 -0.24
CA LEU A 149 -0.21 2.17 0.39
C LEU A 149 -0.26 3.15 1.57
N MET A 150 -0.92 4.26 1.35
CA MET A 150 -1.08 5.35 2.31
C MET A 150 -2.38 5.16 3.08
N HIS A 151 -2.35 5.41 4.39
CA HIS A 151 -3.55 5.41 5.22
C HIS A 151 -3.58 6.59 6.18
N HIS A 152 -4.78 7.12 6.45
CA HIS A 152 -5.03 8.16 7.43
C HIS A 152 -6.27 7.83 8.26
N THR A 153 -6.08 7.69 9.58
CA THR A 153 -7.17 7.49 10.53
C THR A 153 -7.80 8.84 10.89
N ASP A 154 -8.98 9.10 10.38
CA ASP A 154 -9.74 10.33 10.61
C ASP A 154 -10.73 10.12 11.77
N THR A 155 -10.30 10.48 12.98
CA THR A 155 -11.12 10.30 14.18
C THR A 155 -12.30 11.26 14.27
N VAL A 156 -12.30 12.34 13.49
CA VAL A 156 -13.42 13.30 13.47
C VAL A 156 -14.52 12.77 12.57
N ARG A 157 -14.16 12.17 11.44
CA ARG A 157 -15.12 11.55 10.51
C ARG A 157 -15.49 10.10 10.85
N GLY A 158 -14.72 9.45 11.73
CA GLY A 158 -14.98 8.07 12.11
C GLY A 158 -14.64 7.07 11.00
N GLU A 159 -13.57 7.33 10.24
CA GLU A 159 -13.17 6.50 9.10
C GLU A 159 -11.64 6.40 8.95
N ILE A 160 -11.17 5.40 8.20
CA ILE A 160 -9.80 5.32 7.68
C ILE A 160 -9.85 5.60 6.19
N ARG A 161 -9.19 6.66 5.76
CA ARG A 161 -9.00 7.01 4.35
C ARG A 161 -7.71 6.38 3.83
N LEU A 162 -7.74 5.90 2.60
CA LEU A 162 -6.65 5.13 2.00
C LEU A 162 -6.43 5.57 0.55
N GLU A 163 -5.19 5.45 0.09
CA GLU A 163 -4.86 5.54 -1.33
C GLU A 163 -3.63 4.67 -1.64
N LEU A 164 -3.55 4.17 -2.87
CA LEU A 164 -2.35 3.57 -3.41
C LEU A 164 -1.74 4.55 -4.41
N SER A 165 -0.56 5.10 -4.07
CA SER A 165 0.00 6.22 -4.82
C SER A 165 1.46 5.97 -5.21
N ARG A 166 1.83 6.34 -6.44
CA ARG A 166 3.20 6.23 -6.98
C ARG A 166 3.93 7.55 -6.75
N PRO A 167 4.92 7.61 -5.83
CA PRO A 167 5.63 8.84 -5.55
C PRO A 167 6.57 9.18 -6.71
N SER A 168 6.59 10.45 -7.10
CA SER A 168 7.46 10.98 -8.16
C SER A 168 8.49 11.96 -7.61
N SER A 169 8.38 12.40 -6.35
CA SER A 169 9.33 13.35 -5.79
C SER A 169 9.42 13.30 -4.26
N ILE A 170 10.61 13.62 -3.74
CA ILE A 170 10.85 13.78 -2.30
C ILE A 170 11.40 15.19 -2.01
N GLY A 171 10.82 15.83 -1.01
CA GLY A 171 11.24 17.13 -0.50
C GLY A 171 12.54 17.04 0.30
N LYS A 172 13.19 18.20 0.48
CA LYS A 172 14.44 18.34 1.28
C LYS A 172 14.25 17.96 2.75
N ASP A 173 13.01 17.92 3.23
CA ASP A 173 12.62 17.49 4.57
C ASP A 173 12.53 15.96 4.72
N GLY A 174 12.76 15.21 3.63
CA GLY A 174 12.69 13.76 3.58
C GLY A 174 11.26 13.22 3.49
N LYS A 175 10.30 14.04 3.04
CA LYS A 175 8.93 13.61 2.82
C LYS A 175 8.58 13.59 1.34
N ILE A 176 7.70 12.69 0.94
CA ILE A 176 7.14 12.62 -0.40
C ILE A 176 6.41 13.94 -0.65
N SER A 177 6.78 14.61 -1.73
CA SER A 177 6.26 15.94 -2.08
C SER A 177 5.39 15.91 -3.33
N GLU A 178 5.58 14.93 -4.23
CA GLU A 178 4.81 14.81 -5.46
C GLU A 178 4.53 13.35 -5.81
N TRP A 179 3.47 13.15 -6.57
CA TRP A 179 2.94 11.85 -6.99
C TRP A 179 2.80 11.84 -8.51
N SER A 180 3.24 10.78 -9.19
CA SER A 180 2.94 10.60 -10.61
C SER A 180 1.54 10.04 -10.81
N GLU A 181 1.10 9.21 -9.87
CA GLU A 181 -0.21 8.58 -9.90
C GLU A 181 -0.82 8.43 -8.50
N ARG A 182 -2.13 8.61 -8.37
CA ARG A 182 -2.91 8.42 -7.14
C ARG A 182 -4.17 7.62 -7.43
N ILE A 183 -4.35 6.51 -6.72
CA ILE A 183 -5.54 5.67 -6.77
C ILE A 183 -6.26 5.81 -5.44
N ILE A 184 -7.40 6.51 -5.43
CA ILE A 184 -8.16 6.80 -4.22
C ILE A 184 -9.05 5.61 -3.89
N LEU A 185 -8.83 4.96 -2.74
CA LEU A 185 -9.55 3.75 -2.35
C LEU A 185 -10.76 4.11 -1.48
N GLY A 186 -11.78 3.24 -1.43
CA GLY A 186 -12.91 3.41 -0.55
C GLY A 186 -12.49 3.43 0.92
N SER A 187 -13.03 4.38 1.69
CA SER A 187 -12.73 4.50 3.12
C SER A 187 -13.31 3.33 3.92
N ILE A 188 -12.72 3.11 5.09
CA ILE A 188 -13.14 2.09 6.06
C ILE A 188 -13.80 2.80 7.23
N PRO A 189 -15.13 2.74 7.41
CA PRO A 189 -15.78 3.33 8.58
C PRO A 189 -15.34 2.60 9.87
N PHE A 190 -15.34 3.31 11.01
CA PHE A 190 -15.06 2.68 12.31
C PHE A 190 -16.27 1.90 12.84
N ASP A 191 -17.47 2.38 12.49
CA ASP A 191 -18.73 1.72 12.76
C ASP A 191 -19.04 0.79 11.59
N ASP A 192 -18.50 -0.43 11.62
CA ASP A 192 -19.05 -1.50 10.77
C ASP A 192 -20.08 -2.29 11.58
N ASP A 193 -21.31 -2.29 11.08
CA ASP A 193 -22.16 -3.47 11.16
C ASP A 193 -21.33 -4.67 10.67
N LEU A 194 -21.07 -5.61 11.58
CA LEU A 194 -20.51 -6.96 11.36
C LEU A 194 -19.97 -7.21 9.93
N VAL A 195 -18.69 -6.94 9.69
CA VAL A 195 -18.01 -7.38 8.45
C VAL A 195 -18.05 -8.90 8.38
N GLU A 196 -18.69 -9.44 7.34
CA GLU A 196 -18.58 -10.86 7.00
C GLU A 196 -17.11 -11.18 6.71
N ILE A 197 -16.50 -11.96 7.59
CA ILE A 197 -15.14 -12.47 7.39
C ILE A 197 -15.19 -13.44 6.21
N TYR A 198 -14.71 -13.01 5.05
CA TYR A 198 -14.51 -13.91 3.92
C TYR A 198 -13.27 -14.77 4.21
N PRO A 199 -13.42 -16.10 4.38
CA PRO A 199 -12.26 -16.96 4.46
C PRO A 199 -11.46 -16.85 3.14
N PRO A 200 -10.13 -17.02 3.19
CA PRO A 200 -9.32 -17.03 1.98
C PRO A 200 -9.87 -18.09 1.02
N SER A 201 -10.24 -17.68 -0.20
CA SER A 201 -10.67 -18.60 -1.24
C SER A 201 -9.45 -19.37 -1.76
N GLY A 202 -9.17 -20.49 -1.13
CA GLY A 202 -8.21 -21.49 -1.58
C GLY A 202 -8.94 -22.75 -2.05
N PRO A 203 -8.32 -23.59 -2.90
CA PRO A 203 -8.88 -24.90 -3.21
C PRO A 203 -9.04 -25.71 -1.91
N ASP A 204 -10.17 -26.42 -1.77
CA ASP A 204 -10.41 -27.34 -0.67
C ASP A 204 -9.28 -28.39 -0.63
N ILE A 205 -8.52 -28.41 0.46
CA ILE A 205 -7.46 -29.39 0.66
C ILE A 205 -8.08 -30.62 1.33
N GLU A 206 -8.24 -31.71 0.59
CA GLU A 206 -8.54 -33.01 1.19
C GLU A 206 -7.32 -33.52 1.97
N ILE A 207 -7.37 -33.39 3.30
CA ILE A 207 -6.34 -33.94 4.19
C ILE A 207 -6.76 -35.36 4.60
N ASP A 208 -6.01 -36.34 4.12
CA ASP A 208 -6.26 -37.76 4.39
C ASP A 208 -5.69 -38.13 5.78
N ILE A 209 -6.55 -38.09 6.82
CA ILE A 209 -6.14 -38.33 8.22
C ILE A 209 -5.98 -39.83 8.48
N ARG A 210 -4.73 -40.33 8.54
CA ARG A 210 -4.45 -41.69 9.03
C ARG A 210 -4.10 -41.67 10.52
N ARG A 211 -4.88 -42.40 11.32
CA ARG A 211 -4.52 -42.70 12.71
C ARG A 211 -3.37 -43.71 12.72
N LYS A 212 -2.33 -43.42 13.50
CA LYS A 212 -1.21 -44.35 13.72
C LYS A 212 -1.71 -45.53 14.56
N ALA A 213 -1.52 -46.75 14.06
CA ALA A 213 -1.76 -47.99 14.79
C ALA A 213 -0.63 -48.27 15.80
#